data_AF-A0A7C0YMQ1-F1
#
_entry.id   AF-A0A7C0YMQ1-F1
#
_cell.length_a   1.000
_cell.length_b   1.000
_cell.length_c   1.000
_cell.angle_alpha   90.00
_cell.angle_beta   90.00
_cell.angle_gamma   90.00
#
_symmetry.space_group_name_H-M   'P 1'
#
loop_
_entity.id
_entity.type
_entity.pdbx_description
1 polymer ?
#
loop_
_entity_poly.entity_id
_entity_poly.type
_entity_poly.pdbx_seq_one_letter_code
_entity_poly.pdbx_strand_id
1 'polypeptide(L)' 'MEPLASKIRPKTLKEFIGQEHLVGERKPFNIAIKQKHLFSFIFWGPPGSGKTTLAKIYAN' A
#
# COMPACT_ATOMS: atom_id res chain seq x y z
N MET A 1 -12.20 20.68 -5.73
CA MET A 1 -12.04 19.81 -6.91
C MET A 1 -10.94 18.81 -6.58
N GLU A 2 -11.22 17.51 -6.53
CA GLU A 2 -10.21 16.51 -6.17
C GLU A 2 -9.38 16.09 -7.41
N PRO A 3 -8.03 15.98 -7.33
CA PRO A 3 -7.18 15.55 -8.44
C PRO A 3 -7.46 14.10 -8.88
N LEU A 4 -7.24 13.81 -10.16
CA LEU A 4 -7.42 12.47 -10.72
C LEU A 4 -6.62 11.40 -9.95
N ALA A 5 -5.37 11.71 -9.59
CA ALA A 5 -4.49 10.81 -8.85
C ALA A 5 -5.05 10.36 -7.48
N SER A 6 -5.90 11.18 -6.85
CA SER A 6 -6.58 10.79 -5.61
C SER A 6 -7.80 9.91 -5.90
N LYS A 7 -8.56 10.23 -6.97
CA LYS A 7 -9.74 9.49 -7.40
C LYS A 7 -9.44 8.05 -7.84
N ILE A 8 -8.33 7.84 -8.55
CA ILE A 8 -7.92 6.53 -9.07
C ILE A 8 -7.04 5.73 -8.09
N ARG A 9 -6.86 6.22 -6.87
CA ARG A 9 -5.96 5.58 -5.91
C ARG A 9 -6.50 4.18 -5.53
N PRO A 10 -5.67 3.13 -5.63
CA PRO A 10 -6.03 1.80 -5.16
C PRO A 10 -6.54 1.79 -3.71
N LYS A 11 -7.61 1.05 -3.45
CA LYS A 11 -8.25 0.92 -2.13
C LYS A 11 -7.88 -0.37 -1.41
N THR A 12 -7.46 -1.38 -2.16
CA THR A 12 -7.07 -2.69 -1.64
C THR A 12 -5.69 -3.10 -2.15
N LEU A 13 -5.03 -4.02 -1.44
CA LEU A 13 -3.75 -4.59 -1.91
C LEU A 13 -3.87 -5.28 -3.27
N LYS A 14 -5.05 -5.80 -3.64
CA LYS A 14 -5.29 -6.46 -4.93
C LYS A 14 -5.29 -5.48 -6.11
N GLU A 15 -5.67 -4.23 -5.86
CA GLU A 15 -5.66 -3.15 -6.85
C GLU A 15 -4.29 -2.44 -6.93
N PHE A 16 -3.38 -2.72 -5.98
CA PHE A 16 -2.07 -2.08 -5.94
C PHE A 16 -1.14 -2.73 -6.97
N ILE A 17 -0.58 -1.92 -7.85
CA ILE A 17 0.27 -2.37 -8.96
C ILE A 17 1.75 -2.15 -8.61
N GLY A 18 2.56 -3.20 -8.78
CA GLY A 18 3.99 -3.19 -8.51
C GLY A 18 4.34 -3.47 -7.05
N GLN A 19 5.64 -3.38 -6.73
CA GLN A 19 6.19 -3.65 -5.40
C GLN A 19 5.90 -5.07 -4.89
N GLU A 20 5.88 -6.07 -5.78
CA GLU A 20 5.52 -7.46 -5.48
C GLU A 20 6.37 -8.07 -4.36
N HIS A 21 7.59 -7.58 -4.17
CA HIS A 21 8.46 -7.99 -3.07
C HIS A 21 7.94 -7.55 -1.68
N LEU A 22 7.09 -6.53 -1.60
CA LEU A 22 6.45 -6.02 -0.38
C LEU A 22 5.00 -6.50 -0.23
N VAL A 23 4.23 -6.47 -1.31
CA VAL A 23 2.77 -6.68 -1.30
C VAL A 23 2.32 -8.05 -1.81
N GLY A 24 3.24 -8.79 -2.43
CA GLY A 24 2.95 -10.09 -3.03
C GLY A 24 2.43 -11.11 -2.01
N GLU A 25 1.98 -12.25 -2.53
CA GLU A 25 1.52 -13.32 -1.66
C GLU A 25 2.62 -13.76 -0.70
N ARG A 26 2.28 -13.88 0.60
CA ARG A 26 3.22 -14.23 1.69
C ARG A 26 4.32 -13.19 1.94
N LYS A 27 4.18 -11.96 1.45
CA LYS A 27 5.09 -10.84 1.76
C LYS A 27 4.64 -10.07 3.00
N PRO A 28 5.52 -9.26 3.62
CA PRO A 28 5.27 -8.67 4.93
C PRO A 28 3.95 -7.90 5.03
N PHE A 29 3.62 -7.06 4.04
CA PHE A 29 2.37 -6.28 4.09
C PHE A 29 1.13 -7.14 3.87
N ASN A 30 1.22 -8.17 3.01
CA ASN A 30 0.12 -9.09 2.78
C ASN A 30 -0.20 -9.88 4.06
N ILE A 31 0.84 -10.37 4.75
CA ILE A 31 0.71 -11.10 6.02
C ILE A 31 0.19 -10.17 7.12
N ALA A 32 0.79 -9.00 7.29
CA ALA A 32 0.42 -8.06 8.36
C ALA A 32 -1.03 -7.59 8.25
N ILE A 33 -1.49 -7.24 7.03
CA ILE A 33 -2.89 -6.84 6.80
C ILE A 33 -3.84 -8.01 7.09
N LYS A 34 -3.52 -9.23 6.61
CA LYS A 34 -4.34 -10.42 6.88
C LYS A 34 -4.44 -10.74 8.37
N GLN A 35 -3.37 -10.51 9.13
CA GLN A 35 -3.31 -10.75 10.56
C GLN A 35 -3.81 -9.56 11.40
N LYS A 36 -4.19 -8.43 10.77
CA LYS A 36 -4.50 -7.16 11.45
C LYS A 36 -3.39 -6.72 12.42
N HIS A 37 -2.14 -7.05 12.09
CA HIS A 37 -0.98 -6.69 12.89
C HIS A 37 -0.54 -5.29 12.51
N LEU A 38 -0.68 -4.34 13.43
CA LEU A 38 -0.27 -2.94 13.28
C LEU A 38 1.15 -2.73 13.84
N PHE A 39 2.07 -2.27 13.00
CA PHE A 39 3.44 -1.93 13.40
C PHE A 39 3.89 -0.62 12.75
N SER A 40 4.90 0.03 13.36
CA SER A 40 5.49 1.24 12.81
C SER A 40 6.54 0.90 11.76
N PHE A 41 6.54 1.62 10.63
CA PHE A 41 7.52 1.45 9.55
C PHE A 41 7.70 2.76 8.77
N ILE A 42 8.78 2.83 8.00
CA ILE A 42 9.09 3.96 7.12
C ILE A 42 9.05 3.47 5.68
N PHE A 43 8.30 4.16 4.82
CA PHE A 43 8.38 3.96 3.38
C PHE A 43 9.44 4.87 2.76
N TRP A 44 10.40 4.27 2.04
CA TRP A 44 11.43 5.00 1.31
C TRP A 44 11.43 4.59 -0.18
N GLY A 45 11.63 5.57 -1.06
CA GLY A 45 11.65 5.34 -2.50
C GLY A 45 11.30 6.58 -3.32
N PRO A 46 11.44 6.52 -4.65
CA PRO A 46 11.26 7.66 -5.56
C PRO A 46 9.81 8.21 -5.54
N PRO A 47 9.59 9.46 -5.98
CA PRO A 47 8.25 10.02 -6.09
C PRO A 47 7.34 9.16 -6.99
N GLY A 48 6.06 9.07 -6.65
CA GLY A 48 5.10 8.25 -7.41
C GLY A 48 5.14 6.74 -7.15
N SER A 49 6.05 6.22 -6.31
CA SER A 49 6.19 4.77 -6.03
C SER A 49 5.06 4.14 -5.20
N GLY A 50 3.97 4.86 -4.92
CA GLY A 50 2.80 4.31 -4.21
C GLY A 50 2.86 4.33 -2.67
N LYS A 51 3.87 4.94 -2.04
CA LYS A 51 4.05 4.99 -0.56
C LYS A 51 2.79 5.46 0.19
N THR A 52 2.25 6.61 -0.19
CA THR A 52 1.04 7.17 0.45
C THR A 52 -0.20 6.33 0.17
N THR A 53 -0.24 5.63 -0.97
CA THR A 53 -1.33 4.70 -1.27
C THR A 53 -1.24 3.47 -0.38
N LEU A 54 -0.06 2.86 -0.25
CA LEU A 54 0.15 1.69 0.59
C LEU A 54 -0.15 1.97 2.07
N ALA A 55 0.26 3.14 2.57
CA ALA A 55 -0.06 3.57 3.93
C ALA A 55 -1.58 3.64 4.18
N LYS A 56 -2.34 4.17 3.22
CA LYS A 56 -3.81 4.25 3.32
C LYS A 56 -4.46 2.86 3.27
N ILE A 57 -4.00 1.98 2.39
CA ILE A 57 -4.50 0.61 2.30
C ILE A 57 -4.24 -0.13 3.61
N TYR A 58 -3.05 0.04 4.19
CA TYR A 58 -2.68 -0.60 5.45
C TYR A 58 -3.48 -0.10 6.66
N ALA A 59 -3.95 1.14 6.62
CA ALA A 59 -4.75 1.76 7.68
C ALA A 59 -6.25 1.40 7.61
N ASN A 60 -6.72 0.84 6.49
CA ASN A 60 -8.11 0.40 6.29
C ASN A 60 -8.32 -1.03 6.80
#